data_AF-A0A1X9MGS3-F1
#
_entry.id   AF-A0A1X9MGS3-F1
#
_cell.length_a   1.000
_cell.length_b   1.000
_cell.length_c   1.000
_cell.angle_alpha   90.00
_cell.angle_beta   90.00
_cell.angle_gamma   90.00
#
_symmetry.space_group_name_H-M   'P 1'
#
loop_
_entity.id
_entity.type
_entity.pdbx_description
1 polymer ?
#
loop_
_entity_poly.entity_id
_entity_poly.type
_entity_poly.pdbx_seq_one_letter_code
_entity_poly.pdbx_strand_id
1 'polypeptide(L)'
;MRNYLFIIFIFLLIGCQQALEDDPDPLNVKAAKDKHVSMSTKEMEEEVTITVGAIGDVLLHERVYDLAVTDAGYDFMPMLKPVQVLLEAPDFMMANQESMPGGVEIGLSTYPAFNSPQEIVRNLQALGIDMVVGANNHTIDRGPQAVMSALDFYDEIQMEYVGVYRDREDRKRDRIVSVNDVTIGILAYTYGTNGIALPVGHEDIVALIDKERMKSDVERLREKVDVVIVHMHWGAEYEREPNQEQRQLAQLLSEAGADIIFGHHPHVLQPIDVIKQESGHETTVFYSLGNFLSGQDFNYTDVGGVATIDITKNIRGDQTVQIHSPEIEPTIVVKEENLYKVYPFSEIETPAISGSSFEEIKSHTKKYVQ
;
A
#
# COMPACT_ATOMS: atom_id res chain seq x y z
N MET A 1 13.28 -67.07 9.15
CA MET A 1 12.02 -67.24 9.90
C MET A 1 10.97 -66.39 9.23
N ARG A 2 9.85 -67.02 8.90
CA ARG A 2 8.85 -66.62 7.92
C ARG A 2 7.54 -66.59 8.70
N ASN A 3 6.76 -65.51 8.64
CA ASN A 3 5.33 -65.55 8.91
C ASN A 3 4.61 -64.49 8.08
N TYR A 4 3.60 -64.99 7.38
CA TYR A 4 2.71 -64.34 6.42
C TYR A 4 1.42 -63.93 7.14
N LEU A 5 0.72 -62.89 6.66
CA LEU A 5 -0.74 -62.88 6.75
C LEU A 5 -1.34 -62.33 5.45
N PHE A 6 -2.10 -63.22 4.82
CA PHE A 6 -2.92 -63.08 3.62
C PHE A 6 -4.24 -62.39 3.96
N ILE A 7 -4.73 -61.46 3.13
CA ILE A 7 -6.18 -61.25 2.93
C ILE A 7 -6.47 -61.08 1.43
N ILE A 8 -7.58 -61.69 1.04
CA ILE A 8 -7.93 -62.26 -0.27
C ILE A 8 -8.78 -61.29 -1.13
N PHE A 9 -8.55 -61.40 -2.45
CA PHE A 9 -9.30 -60.87 -3.61
C PHE A 9 -10.80 -61.23 -3.63
N ILE A 10 -11.67 -60.34 -4.14
CA ILE A 10 -12.80 -60.73 -5.01
C ILE A 10 -13.04 -59.65 -6.10
N PHE A 11 -12.76 -60.00 -7.35
CA PHE A 11 -13.24 -59.35 -8.58
C PHE A 11 -14.53 -60.05 -9.02
N LEU A 12 -15.51 -59.31 -9.55
CA LEU A 12 -16.65 -59.88 -10.28
C LEU A 12 -16.97 -59.02 -11.51
N LEU A 13 -16.66 -59.59 -12.68
CA LEU A 13 -17.05 -59.16 -14.03
C LEU A 13 -17.93 -60.26 -14.62
N ILE A 14 -19.19 -59.96 -14.95
CA ILE A 14 -20.09 -60.70 -15.88
C ILE A 14 -21.15 -59.66 -16.30
N GLY A 15 -21.62 -59.48 -17.53
CA GLY A 15 -21.52 -60.16 -18.81
C GLY A 15 -22.66 -59.61 -19.69
N CYS A 16 -22.46 -59.56 -21.01
CA CYS A 16 -23.34 -58.92 -22.00
C CYS A 16 -24.22 -59.97 -22.71
N GLN A 17 -25.51 -59.70 -23.00
CA GLN A 17 -26.22 -60.32 -24.15
C GLN A 17 -27.53 -59.62 -24.55
N GLN A 18 -27.74 -59.46 -25.87
CA GLN A 18 -28.90 -58.90 -26.58
C GLN A 18 -29.94 -59.99 -27.00
N ALA A 19 -31.22 -59.61 -27.16
CA ALA A 19 -32.13 -59.84 -28.31
C ALA A 19 -33.51 -59.18 -28.00
N LEU A 20 -34.04 -58.23 -28.79
CA LEU A 20 -35.04 -58.37 -29.90
C LEU A 20 -36.30 -59.15 -29.49
N GLU A 21 -37.56 -58.79 -29.72
CA GLU A 21 -38.27 -57.78 -30.54
C GLU A 21 -39.76 -57.85 -30.11
N ASP A 22 -40.53 -56.75 -30.15
CA ASP A 22 -41.93 -56.69 -30.67
C ASP A 22 -42.51 -55.27 -30.48
N ASP A 23 -43.00 -54.71 -31.59
CA ASP A 23 -43.54 -53.35 -31.83
C ASP A 23 -45.10 -53.36 -31.76
N PRO A 24 -45.83 -52.28 -32.10
CA PRO A 24 -46.30 -51.18 -31.25
C PRO A 24 -47.83 -51.14 -31.04
N ASP A 25 -48.31 -50.27 -30.13
CA ASP A 25 -49.63 -49.63 -30.28
C ASP A 25 -49.54 -48.15 -29.84
N PRO A 26 -50.17 -47.19 -30.55
CA PRO A 26 -49.72 -45.82 -30.63
C PRO A 26 -50.54 -44.84 -29.76
N LEU A 27 -50.03 -43.60 -29.71
CA LEU A 27 -50.74 -42.37 -29.35
C LEU A 27 -51.04 -42.14 -27.86
N ASN A 28 -50.09 -41.47 -27.16
CA ASN A 28 -50.45 -40.26 -26.40
C ASN A 28 -49.22 -39.36 -26.16
N VAL A 29 -48.78 -38.63 -27.19
CA VAL A 29 -47.78 -37.56 -27.02
C VAL A 29 -48.47 -36.34 -26.42
N LYS A 30 -48.47 -36.24 -25.09
CA LYS A 30 -48.55 -34.94 -24.42
C LYS A 30 -47.16 -34.31 -24.47
N ALA A 31 -47.09 -33.18 -25.15
CA ALA A 31 -45.90 -32.35 -25.28
C ALA A 31 -45.20 -32.15 -23.92
N ALA A 32 -44.01 -32.72 -23.78
CA ALA A 32 -43.06 -32.28 -22.79
C ALA A 32 -42.54 -30.92 -23.27
N LYS A 33 -42.94 -29.85 -22.57
CA LYS A 33 -42.32 -28.53 -22.75
C LYS A 33 -40.84 -28.67 -22.42
N ASP A 34 -40.00 -28.34 -23.40
CA ASP A 34 -38.59 -28.13 -23.23
C ASP A 34 -38.33 -27.23 -22.03
N LYS A 35 -37.72 -27.80 -20.98
CA LYS A 35 -37.02 -26.99 -19.99
C LYS A 35 -35.74 -26.53 -20.65
N HIS A 36 -35.79 -25.38 -21.30
CA HIS A 36 -34.61 -24.58 -21.58
C HIS A 36 -33.86 -24.38 -20.25
N VAL A 37 -32.79 -25.14 -20.06
CA VAL A 37 -31.75 -24.81 -19.09
C VAL A 37 -31.08 -23.56 -19.65
N SER A 38 -31.52 -22.40 -19.16
CA SER A 38 -30.81 -21.15 -19.34
C SER A 38 -29.48 -21.28 -18.60
N MET A 39 -28.44 -21.69 -19.32
CA MET A 39 -27.08 -21.39 -18.90
C MET A 39 -26.95 -19.87 -19.01
N SER A 40 -27.08 -19.18 -17.88
CA SER A 40 -26.65 -17.80 -17.76
C SER A 40 -25.15 -17.79 -18.03
N THR A 41 -24.77 -17.45 -19.26
CA THR A 41 -23.45 -16.91 -19.56
C THR A 41 -23.34 -15.64 -18.75
N LYS A 42 -22.64 -15.69 -17.61
CA LYS A 42 -22.16 -14.49 -16.95
C LYS A 42 -21.29 -13.80 -18.00
N GLU A 43 -21.76 -12.71 -18.59
CA GLU A 43 -20.93 -11.87 -19.44
C GLU A 43 -19.72 -11.50 -18.59
N MET A 44 -18.58 -12.10 -18.88
CA MET A 44 -17.35 -11.79 -18.17
C MET A 44 -17.03 -10.32 -18.46
N GLU A 45 -16.69 -9.54 -17.44
CA GLU A 45 -16.48 -8.10 -17.49
C GLU A 45 -15.41 -7.70 -18.54
N GLU A 46 -15.63 -6.59 -19.24
CA GLU A 46 -14.71 -6.04 -20.26
C GLU A 46 -13.60 -5.18 -19.63
N GLU A 47 -13.87 -4.60 -18.46
CA GLU A 47 -12.97 -3.75 -17.70
C GLU A 47 -12.93 -4.22 -16.25
N VAL A 48 -11.80 -3.97 -15.60
CA VAL A 48 -11.63 -4.16 -14.15
C VAL A 48 -11.22 -2.82 -13.55
N THR A 49 -11.80 -2.47 -12.41
CA THR A 49 -11.43 -1.29 -11.64
C THR A 49 -10.91 -1.73 -10.28
N ILE A 50 -9.77 -1.19 -9.88
CA ILE A 50 -9.22 -1.33 -8.53
C ILE A 50 -8.99 0.05 -7.94
N THR A 51 -9.05 0.15 -6.62
CA THR A 51 -8.62 1.33 -5.88
C THR A 51 -7.30 1.03 -5.18
N VAL A 52 -6.29 1.88 -5.40
CA VAL A 52 -5.03 1.82 -4.64
C VAL A 52 -4.95 3.01 -3.70
N GLY A 53 -4.29 2.84 -2.57
CA GLY A 53 -4.15 3.90 -1.60
C GLY A 53 -2.83 3.94 -0.86
N ALA A 54 -2.58 5.07 -0.21
CA ALA A 54 -1.43 5.28 0.66
C ALA A 54 -1.81 6.14 1.86
N ILE A 55 -1.26 5.81 3.03
CA ILE A 55 -1.27 6.69 4.21
C ILE A 55 0.04 7.47 4.32
N GLY A 56 -0.03 8.59 5.03
CA GLY A 56 1.14 9.38 5.40
C GLY A 56 2.01 8.75 6.48
N ASP A 57 2.76 9.59 7.16
CA ASP A 57 3.90 9.20 7.99
C ASP A 57 3.47 8.47 9.27
N VAL A 58 3.94 7.24 9.44
CA VAL A 58 3.88 6.49 10.71
C VAL A 58 5.17 6.75 11.49
N LEU A 59 5.14 7.82 12.30
CA LEU A 59 6.28 8.37 13.02
C LEU A 59 6.06 8.30 14.53
N LEU A 60 6.37 7.16 15.13
CA LEU A 60 6.08 6.89 16.53
C LEU A 60 7.05 7.61 17.47
N HIS A 61 6.55 8.66 18.12
CA HIS A 61 7.24 9.31 19.22
C HIS A 61 7.05 8.50 20.51
N GLU A 62 7.95 8.67 21.49
CA GLU A 62 7.87 8.01 22.82
C GLU A 62 6.49 8.15 23.45
N ARG A 63 5.96 9.38 23.46
CA ARG A 63 4.62 9.68 23.98
C ARG A 63 3.47 8.93 23.28
N VAL A 64 3.70 8.35 22.10
CA VAL A 64 2.73 7.51 21.38
C VAL A 64 2.93 6.06 21.79
N TYR A 65 4.12 5.49 21.59
CA TYR A 65 4.32 4.06 21.84
C TYR A 65 4.25 3.69 23.33
N ASP A 66 4.58 4.59 24.25
CA ASP A 66 4.45 4.34 25.70
C ASP A 66 3.00 4.11 26.13
N LEU A 67 2.05 4.65 25.36
CA LEU A 67 0.62 4.50 25.61
C LEU A 67 0.03 3.25 24.92
N ALA A 68 0.81 2.57 24.08
CA ALA A 68 0.43 1.32 23.41
C ALA A 68 0.90 0.07 24.17
N VAL A 69 1.57 0.21 25.32
CA VAL A 69 2.13 -0.92 26.08
C VAL A 69 1.02 -1.82 26.63
N THR A 70 1.19 -3.13 26.48
CA THR A 70 0.35 -4.19 27.05
C THR A 70 1.21 -5.23 27.76
N ASP A 71 0.58 -6.17 28.47
CA ASP A 71 1.29 -7.32 29.06
C ASP A 71 1.99 -8.21 28.02
N ALA A 72 1.62 -8.09 26.73
CA ALA A 72 2.10 -8.93 25.63
C ALA A 72 3.06 -8.19 24.66
N GLY A 73 3.45 -6.94 24.95
CA GLY A 73 4.25 -6.10 24.06
C GLY A 73 3.54 -4.79 23.77
N TYR A 74 3.35 -4.46 22.50
CA TYR A 74 2.66 -3.23 22.07
C TYR A 74 1.38 -3.54 21.27
N ASP A 75 0.32 -2.75 21.48
CA ASP A 75 -0.92 -2.79 20.71
C ASP A 75 -1.37 -1.38 20.30
N PHE A 76 -1.27 -1.10 19.01
CA PHE A 76 -1.67 0.16 18.39
C PHE A 76 -3.09 0.09 17.80
N MET A 77 -3.77 -1.06 17.83
CA MET A 77 -5.13 -1.19 17.30
C MET A 77 -6.10 -0.17 17.89
N PRO A 78 -6.13 0.12 19.21
CA PRO A 78 -7.03 1.15 19.75
C PRO A 78 -6.78 2.56 19.20
N MET A 79 -5.55 2.86 18.79
CA MET A 79 -5.16 4.14 18.20
C MET A 79 -5.64 4.27 16.75
N LEU A 80 -5.71 3.15 16.03
CA LEU A 80 -6.01 3.09 14.60
C LEU A 80 -7.43 2.62 14.28
N LYS A 81 -8.16 2.07 15.26
CA LYS A 81 -9.50 1.52 15.08
C LYS A 81 -10.49 2.48 14.40
N PRO A 82 -10.51 3.80 14.68
CA PRO A 82 -11.50 4.69 14.06
C PRO A 82 -11.32 4.83 12.54
N VAL A 83 -10.11 4.63 12.00
CA VAL A 83 -9.83 4.72 10.56
C VAL A 83 -9.86 3.37 9.86
N GLN A 84 -10.22 2.26 10.53
CA GLN A 84 -10.22 0.92 9.95
C GLN A 84 -10.98 0.85 8.62
N VAL A 85 -12.18 1.45 8.55
CA VAL A 85 -13.00 1.41 7.33
C VAL A 85 -12.31 2.10 6.15
N LEU A 86 -11.55 3.17 6.40
CA LEU A 86 -10.78 3.86 5.36
C LEU A 86 -9.61 3.01 4.87
N LEU A 87 -8.95 2.28 5.76
CA LEU A 87 -7.78 1.46 5.44
C LEU A 87 -8.13 0.15 4.74
N GLU A 88 -9.29 -0.43 5.05
CA GLU A 88 -9.78 -1.68 4.43
C GLU A 88 -10.51 -1.45 3.10
N ALA A 89 -10.78 -0.19 2.72
CA ALA A 89 -11.56 0.12 1.53
C ALA A 89 -10.80 -0.08 0.20
N PRO A 90 -9.51 0.32 0.06
CA PRO A 90 -8.74 0.08 -1.16
C PRO A 90 -8.42 -1.40 -1.38
N ASP A 91 -8.27 -1.81 -2.64
CA ASP A 91 -7.83 -3.17 -3.01
C ASP A 91 -6.32 -3.38 -2.76
N PHE A 92 -5.55 -2.30 -2.66
CA PHE A 92 -4.14 -2.33 -2.29
C PHE A 92 -3.72 -1.06 -1.55
N MET A 93 -3.29 -1.20 -0.30
CA MET A 93 -3.01 -0.08 0.59
C MET A 93 -1.55 -0.06 1.08
N MET A 94 -0.91 1.10 0.99
CA MET A 94 0.50 1.30 1.35
C MET A 94 0.66 2.24 2.55
N ALA A 95 1.74 2.09 3.31
CA ALA A 95 2.05 2.97 4.44
C ALA A 95 3.50 3.45 4.42
N ASN A 96 3.74 4.75 4.60
CA ASN A 96 5.08 5.24 4.91
C ASN A 96 5.43 4.91 6.37
N GLN A 97 6.24 3.86 6.56
CA GLN A 97 6.74 3.48 7.88
C GLN A 97 8.02 4.29 8.18
N GLU A 98 7.83 5.53 8.61
CA GLU A 98 8.94 6.47 8.78
C GLU A 98 9.87 6.12 9.93
N SER A 99 9.29 5.79 11.08
CA SER A 99 10.06 5.27 12.20
C SER A 99 10.35 3.78 11.99
N MET A 100 11.62 3.42 11.74
CA MET A 100 12.01 2.02 11.46
C MET A 100 11.57 1.08 12.61
N PRO A 101 10.78 0.02 12.35
CA PRO A 101 10.32 -0.91 13.36
C PRO A 101 11.38 -2.00 13.63
N GLY A 102 12.56 -1.60 14.08
CA GLY A 102 13.65 -2.53 14.41
C GLY A 102 13.42 -3.31 15.69
N GLY A 103 12.42 -2.95 16.50
CA GLY A 103 11.95 -3.72 17.64
C GLY A 103 12.66 -3.41 18.97
N VAL A 104 12.10 -3.97 20.04
CA VAL A 104 12.51 -3.70 21.43
C VAL A 104 13.94 -4.13 21.75
N GLU A 105 14.43 -5.21 21.11
CA GLU A 105 15.77 -5.76 21.35
C GLU A 105 16.89 -4.81 20.86
N ILE A 106 16.60 -3.97 19.87
CA ILE A 106 17.51 -2.91 19.39
C ILE A 106 17.50 -1.68 20.32
N GLY A 107 16.50 -1.61 21.19
CA GLY A 107 16.18 -0.48 22.05
C GLY A 107 15.28 0.51 21.32
N LEU A 108 14.06 0.69 21.84
CA LEU A 108 13.15 1.72 21.35
C LEU A 108 13.75 3.10 21.58
N SER A 109 13.51 3.99 20.63
CA SER A 109 13.99 5.36 20.72
C SER A 109 13.09 6.30 19.91
N THR A 110 13.07 7.55 20.33
CA THR A 110 12.29 8.63 19.73
C THR A 110 13.25 9.68 19.14
N TYR A 111 12.70 10.79 18.65
CA TYR A 111 13.46 11.94 18.17
C TYR A 111 14.71 12.25 19.03
N PRO A 112 15.89 12.43 18.42
CA PRO A 112 16.15 12.58 16.98
C PRO A 112 16.48 11.28 16.24
N ALA A 113 16.53 10.13 16.93
CA ALA A 113 16.94 8.86 16.32
C ALA A 113 15.90 7.78 16.63
N PHE A 114 15.00 7.51 15.69
CA PHE A 114 13.82 6.68 15.91
C PHE A 114 14.12 5.18 15.79
N ASN A 115 13.46 4.39 16.63
CA ASN A 115 13.27 2.95 16.44
C ASN A 115 12.01 2.50 17.17
N SER A 116 11.12 1.87 16.42
CA SER A 116 9.75 1.59 16.82
C SER A 116 9.54 0.12 17.19
N PRO A 117 8.50 -0.20 18.00
CA PRO A 117 8.03 -1.57 18.17
C PRO A 117 7.65 -2.18 16.83
N GLN A 118 7.80 -3.49 16.69
CA GLN A 118 7.46 -4.20 15.46
C GLN A 118 5.94 -4.35 15.27
N GLU A 119 5.21 -4.37 16.38
CA GLU A 119 3.77 -4.59 16.43
C GLU A 119 2.97 -3.52 15.69
N ILE A 120 3.52 -2.31 15.49
CA ILE A 120 2.87 -1.28 14.66
C ILE A 120 2.61 -1.80 13.24
N VAL A 121 3.57 -2.48 12.61
CA VAL A 121 3.41 -2.99 11.25
C VAL A 121 2.44 -4.17 11.21
N ARG A 122 2.43 -5.02 12.25
CA ARG A 122 1.43 -6.09 12.38
C ARG A 122 0.01 -5.53 12.55
N ASN A 123 -0.16 -4.46 13.32
CA ASN A 123 -1.46 -3.81 13.49
C ASN A 123 -1.91 -3.11 12.20
N LEU A 124 -1.00 -2.45 11.48
CA LEU A 124 -1.28 -1.89 10.16
C LEU A 124 -1.69 -2.98 9.16
N GLN A 125 -0.99 -4.12 9.13
CA GLN A 125 -1.34 -5.27 8.28
C GLN A 125 -2.75 -5.79 8.60
N ALA A 126 -3.09 -5.89 9.89
CA ALA A 126 -4.41 -6.33 10.33
C ALA A 126 -5.54 -5.34 9.98
N LEU A 127 -5.20 -4.11 9.58
CA LEU A 127 -6.12 -3.06 9.15
C LEU A 127 -6.12 -2.85 7.63
N GLY A 128 -5.51 -3.76 6.87
CA GLY A 128 -5.55 -3.73 5.40
C GLY A 128 -4.33 -3.09 4.74
N ILE A 129 -3.28 -2.72 5.47
CA ILE A 129 -2.01 -2.31 4.82
C ILE A 129 -1.33 -3.55 4.21
N ASP A 130 -1.09 -3.52 2.91
CA ASP A 130 -0.48 -4.60 2.15
C ASP A 130 1.03 -4.45 1.97
N MET A 131 1.53 -3.20 1.97
CA MET A 131 2.95 -2.91 1.76
C MET A 131 3.43 -1.72 2.58
N VAL A 132 4.61 -1.83 3.17
CA VAL A 132 5.29 -0.72 3.85
C VAL A 132 6.38 -0.09 2.97
N VAL A 133 6.46 1.24 3.03
CA VAL A 133 7.47 2.04 2.37
C VAL A 133 8.49 2.46 3.41
N GLY A 134 9.72 2.01 3.22
CA GLY A 134 10.83 2.25 4.15
C GLY A 134 11.91 3.17 3.59
N ALA A 135 11.70 3.87 2.47
CA ALA A 135 12.62 4.91 2.02
C ALA A 135 12.25 6.26 2.65
N ASN A 136 12.94 6.62 3.73
CA ASN A 136 12.76 7.89 4.42
C ASN A 136 14.07 8.33 5.12
N ASN A 137 14.09 9.53 5.68
CA ASN A 137 15.27 10.07 6.37
C ASN A 137 15.62 9.32 7.68
N HIS A 138 14.64 8.69 8.32
CA HIS A 138 14.80 7.97 9.59
C HIS A 138 15.15 6.47 9.45
N THR A 139 15.24 5.97 8.22
CA THR A 139 15.42 4.54 7.92
C THR A 139 16.63 3.92 8.61
N ILE A 140 17.74 4.66 8.72
CA ILE A 140 19.01 4.16 9.26
C ILE A 140 19.42 4.83 10.58
N ASP A 141 18.49 5.47 11.29
CA ASP A 141 18.77 6.17 12.56
C ASP A 141 19.50 5.29 13.59
N ARG A 142 19.12 4.02 13.66
CA ARG A 142 19.72 3.02 14.56
C ARG A 142 20.64 2.03 13.83
N GLY A 143 21.11 2.42 12.65
CA GLY A 143 22.07 1.69 11.85
C GLY A 143 21.51 0.42 11.19
N PRO A 144 22.38 -0.35 10.52
CA PRO A 144 21.94 -1.48 9.69
C PRO A 144 21.31 -2.61 10.50
N GLN A 145 21.63 -2.75 11.79
CA GLN A 145 21.04 -3.80 12.63
C GLN A 145 19.54 -3.58 12.84
N ALA A 146 19.10 -2.33 13.03
CA ALA A 146 17.68 -2.00 13.15
C ALA A 146 16.91 -2.30 11.85
N VAL A 147 17.51 -1.95 10.71
CA VAL A 147 16.96 -2.24 9.39
C VAL A 147 16.84 -3.75 9.16
N MET A 148 17.90 -4.53 9.41
CA MET A 148 17.84 -5.97 9.21
C MET A 148 16.80 -6.62 10.13
N SER A 149 16.71 -6.17 11.39
CA SER A 149 15.67 -6.62 12.32
C SER A 149 14.26 -6.35 11.81
N ALA A 150 14.02 -5.18 11.21
CA ALA A 150 12.73 -4.85 10.59
C ALA A 150 12.45 -5.71 9.35
N LEU A 151 13.45 -5.92 8.48
CA LEU A 151 13.30 -6.76 7.28
C LEU A 151 13.05 -8.24 7.63
N ASP A 152 13.73 -8.77 8.65
CA ASP A 152 13.48 -10.13 9.16
C ASP A 152 12.05 -10.26 9.70
N PHE A 153 11.55 -9.22 10.36
CA PHE A 153 10.17 -9.18 10.82
C PHE A 153 9.15 -9.08 9.68
N TYR A 154 9.44 -8.28 8.64
CA TYR A 154 8.58 -8.21 7.46
C TYR A 154 8.48 -9.58 6.78
N ASP A 155 9.59 -10.32 6.66
CA ASP A 155 9.56 -11.69 6.14
C ASP A 155 8.77 -12.65 7.05
N GLU A 156 8.87 -12.52 8.37
CA GLU A 156 8.12 -13.32 9.35
C GLU A 156 6.60 -13.17 9.17
N ILE A 157 6.12 -11.93 9.03
CA ILE A 157 4.69 -11.63 8.89
C ILE A 157 4.24 -11.57 7.42
N GLN A 158 5.13 -11.85 6.48
CA GLN A 158 4.89 -11.77 5.03
C GLN A 158 4.38 -10.39 4.58
N MET A 159 4.92 -9.32 5.17
CA MET A 159 4.65 -7.95 4.79
C MET A 159 5.52 -7.56 3.59
N GLU A 160 4.89 -7.09 2.52
CA GLU A 160 5.63 -6.56 1.38
C GLU A 160 6.29 -5.22 1.73
N TYR A 161 7.44 -4.95 1.14
CA TYR A 161 8.17 -3.71 1.42
C TYR A 161 8.94 -3.18 0.20
N VAL A 162 9.14 -1.86 0.19
CA VAL A 162 9.92 -1.15 -0.83
C VAL A 162 10.74 0.00 -0.23
N GLY A 163 11.84 0.35 -0.88
CA GLY A 163 12.65 1.52 -0.53
C GLY A 163 13.75 1.27 0.51
N VAL A 164 13.69 0.14 1.20
CA VAL A 164 14.70 -0.37 2.13
C VAL A 164 15.08 -1.78 1.70
N TYR A 165 16.36 -2.15 1.76
CA TYR A 165 16.85 -3.39 1.16
C TYR A 165 17.92 -4.07 2.00
N ARG A 166 17.93 -5.40 1.94
CA ARG A 166 18.96 -6.23 2.61
C ARG A 166 20.35 -5.99 2.02
N ASP A 167 20.39 -5.96 0.70
CA ASP A 167 21.59 -5.82 -0.10
C ASP A 167 21.24 -5.39 -1.54
N ARG A 168 22.26 -5.38 -2.39
CA ARG A 168 22.15 -5.02 -3.80
C ARG A 168 21.22 -5.94 -4.60
N GLU A 169 21.19 -7.23 -4.29
CA GLU A 169 20.35 -8.18 -5.03
C GLU A 169 18.88 -8.01 -4.64
N ASP A 170 18.60 -7.79 -3.36
CA ASP A 170 17.26 -7.43 -2.91
C ASP A 170 16.78 -6.11 -3.54
N ARG A 171 17.66 -5.11 -3.68
CA ARG A 171 17.35 -3.84 -4.34
C ARG A 171 17.09 -3.96 -5.85
N LYS A 172 17.69 -4.93 -6.52
CA LYS A 172 17.45 -5.19 -7.95
C LYS A 172 16.14 -5.93 -8.22
N ARG A 173 15.58 -6.60 -7.21
CA ARG A 173 14.31 -7.33 -7.35
C ARG A 173 13.17 -6.35 -7.52
N ASP A 174 12.42 -6.50 -8.59
CA ASP A 174 11.24 -5.70 -8.85
C ASP A 174 10.16 -5.94 -7.79
N ARG A 175 9.61 -4.84 -7.26
CA ARG A 175 8.43 -4.86 -6.39
C ARG A 175 7.21 -4.71 -7.28
N ILE A 176 6.71 -5.83 -7.77
CA ILE A 176 5.53 -5.90 -8.63
C ILE A 176 4.47 -6.72 -7.90
N VAL A 177 3.27 -6.16 -7.79
CA VAL A 177 2.08 -6.84 -7.29
C VAL A 177 1.05 -6.97 -8.40
N SER A 178 0.11 -7.90 -8.26
CA SER A 178 -1.02 -8.07 -9.17
C SER A 178 -2.32 -8.01 -8.37
N VAL A 179 -3.16 -7.03 -8.69
CA VAL A 179 -4.43 -6.77 -8.00
C VAL A 179 -5.52 -6.78 -9.05
N ASN A 180 -6.42 -7.77 -8.99
CA ASN A 180 -7.50 -7.99 -9.97
C ASN A 180 -7.07 -7.75 -11.43
N ASP A 181 -6.07 -8.51 -11.93
CA ASP A 181 -5.53 -8.43 -13.30
C ASP A 181 -4.80 -7.12 -13.69
N VAL A 182 -4.59 -6.20 -12.75
CA VAL A 182 -3.73 -5.03 -12.90
C VAL A 182 -2.38 -5.30 -12.24
N THR A 183 -1.31 -5.20 -13.01
CA THR A 183 0.08 -5.31 -12.53
C THR A 183 0.60 -3.92 -12.15
N ILE A 184 1.06 -3.80 -10.90
CA ILE A 184 1.52 -2.53 -10.34
C ILE A 184 2.99 -2.70 -9.95
N GLY A 185 3.85 -1.83 -10.47
CA GLY A 185 5.24 -1.72 -10.06
C GLY A 185 5.42 -0.59 -9.07
N ILE A 186 6.08 -0.83 -7.95
CA ILE A 186 6.27 0.16 -6.88
C ILE A 186 7.77 0.47 -6.71
N LEU A 187 8.08 1.77 -6.64
CA LEU A 187 9.40 2.30 -6.32
C LEU A 187 9.29 3.27 -5.14
N ALA A 188 10.37 3.49 -4.43
CA ALA A 188 10.41 4.48 -3.35
C ALA A 188 11.80 5.12 -3.20
N TYR A 189 11.85 6.41 -2.87
CA TYR A 189 13.10 7.15 -2.69
C TYR A 189 13.01 8.21 -1.58
N THR A 190 14.13 8.47 -0.91
CA THR A 190 14.28 9.52 0.12
C THR A 190 15.38 10.51 -0.23
N TYR A 191 15.19 11.78 0.15
CA TYR A 191 16.18 12.85 -0.05
C TYR A 191 17.49 12.64 0.72
N GLY A 192 17.47 11.87 1.81
CA GLY A 192 18.65 11.67 2.64
C GLY A 192 18.36 10.79 3.86
N THR A 193 19.28 10.84 4.83
CA THR A 193 19.34 9.99 6.04
C THR A 193 19.71 10.81 7.28
N ASN A 194 19.20 12.04 7.41
CA ASN A 194 19.51 12.97 8.51
C ASN A 194 21.02 13.22 8.74
N GLY A 195 21.81 13.16 7.66
CA GLY A 195 23.27 13.33 7.72
C GLY A 195 24.06 12.08 8.15
N ILE A 196 23.39 10.95 8.37
CA ILE A 196 24.04 9.67 8.67
C ILE A 196 24.61 9.08 7.38
N ALA A 197 25.93 8.89 7.33
CA ALA A 197 26.56 8.25 6.18
C ALA A 197 26.10 6.78 6.05
N LEU A 198 25.89 6.33 4.82
CA LEU A 198 25.56 4.94 4.55
C LEU A 198 26.65 4.01 5.11
N PRO A 199 26.29 2.94 5.84
CA PRO A 199 27.28 2.02 6.40
C PRO A 199 28.05 1.31 5.27
N VAL A 200 29.35 1.11 5.48
CA VAL A 200 30.20 0.38 4.53
C VAL A 200 29.66 -1.04 4.35
N GLY A 201 29.48 -1.47 3.10
CA GLY A 201 28.90 -2.77 2.74
C GLY A 201 27.36 -2.80 2.75
N HIS A 202 26.71 -1.67 3.03
CA HIS A 202 25.26 -1.49 3.05
C HIS A 202 24.86 -0.25 2.23
N GLU A 203 25.55 0.03 1.13
CA GLU A 203 25.34 1.21 0.28
C GLU A 203 23.96 1.22 -0.39
N ASP A 204 23.32 0.06 -0.52
CA ASP A 204 21.98 -0.08 -1.09
C ASP A 204 20.87 -0.20 -0.03
N ILE A 205 21.18 -0.04 1.27
CA ILE A 205 20.24 -0.30 2.38
C ILE A 205 18.98 0.56 2.33
N VAL A 206 19.08 1.77 1.78
CA VAL A 206 17.97 2.70 1.59
C VAL A 206 18.05 3.30 0.19
N ALA A 207 16.90 3.47 -0.46
CA ALA A 207 16.82 4.12 -1.75
C ALA A 207 16.92 5.64 -1.63
N LEU A 208 18.12 6.17 -1.82
CA LEU A 208 18.33 7.61 -1.96
C LEU A 208 17.87 8.12 -3.33
N ILE A 209 17.39 9.37 -3.35
CA ILE A 209 17.11 10.12 -4.58
C ILE A 209 18.41 10.23 -5.41
N ASP A 210 18.37 9.66 -6.60
CA ASP A 210 19.36 9.81 -7.65
C ASP A 210 18.59 9.89 -8.96
N LYS A 211 18.65 11.04 -9.64
CA LYS A 211 17.79 11.36 -10.78
C LYS A 211 17.93 10.37 -11.94
N GLU A 212 19.16 9.96 -12.24
CA GLU A 212 19.44 9.04 -13.35
C GLU A 212 18.96 7.63 -13.00
N ARG A 213 19.21 7.20 -11.77
CA ARG A 213 18.73 5.90 -11.27
C ARG A 213 17.21 5.85 -11.24
N MET A 214 16.55 6.86 -10.68
CA MET A 214 15.10 6.95 -10.60
C MET A 214 14.47 6.83 -11.98
N LYS A 215 14.98 7.60 -12.95
CA LYS A 215 14.53 7.53 -14.35
C LYS A 215 14.70 6.13 -14.92
N SER A 216 15.90 5.55 -14.78
CA SER A 216 16.18 4.20 -15.29
C SER A 216 15.31 3.12 -14.63
N ASP A 217 15.02 3.24 -13.34
CA ASP A 217 14.21 2.28 -12.60
C ASP A 217 12.73 2.37 -13.03
N VAL A 218 12.20 3.58 -13.24
CA VAL A 218 10.84 3.79 -13.75
C VAL A 218 10.70 3.25 -15.18
N GLU A 219 11.59 3.63 -16.10
CA GLU A 219 11.56 3.18 -17.50
C GLU A 219 11.59 1.65 -17.58
N ARG A 220 12.49 1.02 -16.80
CA ARG A 220 12.64 -0.44 -16.74
C ARG A 220 11.43 -1.14 -16.12
N LEU A 221 10.73 -0.50 -15.19
CA LEU A 221 9.56 -1.09 -14.54
C LEU A 221 8.32 -0.94 -15.44
N ARG A 222 8.17 0.20 -16.11
CA ARG A 222 7.09 0.52 -17.06
C ARG A 222 6.95 -0.50 -18.20
N GLU A 223 8.05 -1.13 -18.62
CA GLU A 223 8.04 -2.21 -19.62
C GLU A 223 7.38 -3.52 -19.13
N LYS A 224 7.15 -3.66 -17.83
CA LYS A 224 6.73 -4.91 -17.18
C LYS A 224 5.36 -4.84 -16.51
N VAL A 225 4.81 -3.64 -16.35
CA VAL A 225 3.62 -3.40 -15.54
C VAL A 225 2.61 -2.48 -16.23
N ASP A 226 1.37 -2.54 -15.77
CA ASP A 226 0.29 -1.67 -16.21
C ASP A 226 0.41 -0.27 -15.62
N VAL A 227 0.83 -0.18 -14.35
CA VAL A 227 0.93 1.06 -13.55
C VAL A 227 2.25 1.11 -12.77
N VAL A 228 2.93 2.25 -12.79
CA VAL A 228 4.12 2.53 -11.97
C VAL A 228 3.78 3.56 -10.89
N ILE A 229 3.89 3.13 -9.64
CA ILE A 229 3.72 3.97 -8.44
C ILE A 229 5.10 4.31 -7.87
N VAL A 230 5.32 5.58 -7.53
CA VAL A 230 6.56 6.04 -6.89
C VAL A 230 6.26 6.75 -5.58
N HIS A 231 6.82 6.25 -4.48
CA HIS A 231 6.81 6.96 -3.20
C HIS A 231 8.04 7.86 -3.07
N MET A 232 7.82 9.09 -2.62
CA MET A 232 8.88 10.09 -2.51
C MET A 232 8.87 10.73 -1.13
N HIS A 233 9.96 10.58 -0.40
CA HIS A 233 10.19 11.23 0.88
C HIS A 233 11.07 12.47 0.64
N TRP A 234 10.46 13.65 0.59
CA TRP A 234 11.03 14.86 -0.05
C TRP A 234 10.45 16.19 0.45
N GLY A 235 10.94 17.30 -0.07
CA GLY A 235 10.40 18.62 0.26
C GLY A 235 10.95 19.19 1.56
N ALA A 236 10.28 20.22 2.07
CA ALA A 236 10.68 20.88 3.31
C ALA A 236 9.63 20.58 4.39
N GLU A 237 10.10 20.25 5.58
CA GLU A 237 9.26 20.05 6.75
C GLU A 237 8.32 21.25 6.96
N TYR A 238 7.04 20.94 7.19
CA TYR A 238 5.98 21.85 7.63
C TYR A 238 5.52 22.88 6.60
N GLU A 239 6.07 22.85 5.39
CA GLU A 239 5.62 23.67 4.28
C GLU A 239 4.38 23.04 3.63
N ARG A 240 3.26 23.78 3.62
CA ARG A 240 1.98 23.31 3.08
C ARG A 240 1.91 23.32 1.56
N GLU A 241 2.90 23.87 0.88
CA GLU A 241 2.97 23.94 -0.58
C GLU A 241 4.25 23.24 -1.08
N PRO A 242 4.17 22.49 -2.19
CA PRO A 242 5.34 21.82 -2.72
C PRO A 242 6.35 22.82 -3.26
N ASN A 243 7.62 22.60 -2.90
CA ASN A 243 8.73 23.45 -3.33
C ASN A 243 9.15 23.15 -4.79
N GLN A 244 10.10 23.93 -5.31
CA GLN A 244 10.56 23.78 -6.69
C GLN A 244 11.23 22.42 -6.97
N GLU A 245 11.96 21.87 -6.00
CA GLU A 245 12.64 20.58 -6.15
C GLU A 245 11.64 19.43 -6.25
N GLN A 246 10.60 19.42 -5.41
CA GLN A 246 9.51 18.44 -5.49
C GLN A 246 8.86 18.46 -6.87
N ARG A 247 8.53 19.65 -7.38
CA ARG A 247 7.93 19.81 -8.72
C ARG A 247 8.85 19.31 -9.84
N GLN A 248 10.16 19.57 -9.74
CA GLN A 248 11.15 19.09 -10.71
C GLN A 248 11.31 17.56 -10.68
N LEU A 249 11.33 16.96 -9.49
CA LEU A 249 11.42 15.50 -9.35
C LEU A 249 10.15 14.81 -9.83
N ALA A 250 8.97 15.39 -9.53
CA ALA A 250 7.69 14.91 -10.02
C ALA A 250 7.62 14.96 -11.56
N GLN A 251 8.07 16.06 -12.16
CA GLN A 251 8.17 16.20 -13.62
C GLN A 251 9.12 15.14 -14.22
N LEU A 252 10.30 14.92 -13.62
CA LEU A 252 11.26 13.92 -14.08
C LEU A 252 10.68 12.49 -14.03
N LEU A 253 9.96 12.14 -12.96
CA LEU A 253 9.31 10.84 -12.84
C LEU A 253 8.15 10.69 -13.84
N SER A 254 7.38 11.75 -14.05
CA SER A 254 6.32 11.79 -15.06
C SER A 254 6.87 11.57 -16.47
N GLU A 255 7.98 12.24 -16.82
CA GLU A 255 8.68 12.05 -18.11
C GLU A 255 9.22 10.64 -18.30
N ALA A 256 9.62 9.97 -17.20
CA ALA A 256 10.09 8.59 -17.22
C ALA A 256 8.94 7.56 -17.35
N GLY A 257 7.68 7.98 -17.17
CA GLY A 257 6.51 7.12 -17.27
C GLY A 257 5.91 6.67 -15.94
N ALA A 258 6.19 7.38 -14.84
CA ALA A 258 5.47 7.16 -13.58
C ALA A 258 4.01 7.60 -13.72
N ASP A 259 3.09 6.84 -13.15
CA ASP A 259 1.66 7.06 -13.25
C ASP A 259 1.10 7.76 -12.00
N ILE A 260 1.57 7.33 -10.82
CA ILE A 260 1.13 7.84 -9.52
C ILE A 260 2.36 8.13 -8.67
N ILE A 261 2.36 9.28 -8.00
CA ILE A 261 3.41 9.67 -7.06
C ILE A 261 2.79 10.00 -5.70
N PHE A 262 3.22 9.29 -4.65
CA PHE A 262 2.84 9.57 -3.25
C PHE A 262 4.01 10.19 -2.49
N GLY A 263 3.84 11.43 -2.07
CA GLY A 263 4.81 12.22 -1.33
C GLY A 263 4.64 12.13 0.19
N HIS A 264 5.76 12.21 0.90
CA HIS A 264 5.92 12.10 2.37
C HIS A 264 7.02 13.08 2.80
N HIS A 265 7.25 13.24 4.12
CA HIS A 265 8.27 14.09 4.79
C HIS A 265 7.82 15.47 5.29
N PRO A 266 7.03 16.29 4.57
CA PRO A 266 6.64 17.59 5.10
C PRO A 266 5.86 17.53 6.42
N HIS A 267 5.38 16.35 6.84
CA HIS A 267 4.56 16.13 8.04
C HIS A 267 3.22 16.91 8.05
N VAL A 268 2.92 17.61 6.96
CA VAL A 268 1.68 18.35 6.71
C VAL A 268 1.16 18.00 5.32
N LEU A 269 -0.16 18.07 5.13
CA LEU A 269 -0.77 17.85 3.82
C LEU A 269 -0.35 18.90 2.79
N GLN A 270 0.03 18.43 1.60
CA GLN A 270 0.23 19.26 0.41
C GLN A 270 -0.81 18.88 -0.67
N PRO A 271 -1.09 19.78 -1.63
CA PRO A 271 -2.11 19.53 -2.65
C PRO A 271 -1.83 18.33 -3.56
N ILE A 272 -2.89 17.80 -4.15
CA ILE A 272 -2.84 16.91 -5.31
C ILE A 272 -2.64 17.76 -6.57
N ASP A 273 -1.89 17.25 -7.55
CA ASP A 273 -1.66 17.86 -8.85
C ASP A 273 -1.65 16.78 -9.95
N VAL A 274 -1.90 17.17 -11.20
CA VAL A 274 -1.83 16.28 -12.38
C VAL A 274 -0.88 16.87 -13.41
N ILE A 275 0.24 16.19 -13.63
CA ILE A 275 1.24 16.56 -14.62
C ILE A 275 0.84 15.93 -15.95
N LYS A 276 0.65 16.76 -16.98
CA LYS A 276 0.31 16.32 -18.34
C LYS A 276 1.50 16.46 -19.26
N GLN A 277 1.92 15.36 -19.88
CA GLN A 277 2.98 15.34 -20.89
C GLN A 277 2.40 15.63 -22.29
N GLU A 278 3.24 16.10 -23.21
CA GLU A 278 2.84 16.31 -24.61
C GLU A 278 2.43 15.00 -25.30
N SER A 279 2.93 13.86 -24.82
CA SER A 279 2.54 12.52 -25.30
C SER A 279 1.10 12.13 -24.95
N GLY A 280 0.44 12.88 -24.07
CA GLY A 280 -0.85 12.53 -23.48
C GLY A 280 -0.74 11.67 -22.22
N HIS A 281 0.48 11.31 -21.79
CA HIS A 281 0.70 10.67 -20.49
C HIS A 281 0.37 11.64 -19.36
N GLU A 282 -0.39 11.18 -18.37
CA GLU A 282 -0.73 11.95 -17.17
C GLU A 282 -0.18 11.25 -15.93
N THR A 283 0.40 12.03 -15.03
CA THR A 283 0.88 11.56 -13.73
C THR A 283 0.13 12.28 -12.62
N THR A 284 -0.52 11.53 -11.74
CA THR A 284 -1.12 12.11 -10.54
C THR A 284 -0.11 12.18 -9.42
N VAL A 285 0.01 13.35 -8.78
CA VAL A 285 0.98 13.61 -7.73
C VAL A 285 0.28 14.06 -6.46
N PHE A 286 0.43 13.28 -5.39
CA PHE A 286 0.07 13.66 -4.03
C PHE A 286 1.35 14.18 -3.38
N TYR A 287 1.56 15.50 -3.28
CA TYR A 287 2.88 16.02 -2.91
C TYR A 287 3.31 15.71 -1.46
N SER A 288 2.36 15.56 -0.54
CA SER A 288 2.58 15.15 0.85
C SER A 288 1.28 14.66 1.47
N LEU A 289 1.33 13.48 2.11
CA LEU A 289 0.20 12.91 2.86
C LEU A 289 0.18 13.29 4.35
N GLY A 290 1.17 14.06 4.82
CA GLY A 290 1.29 14.49 6.22
C GLY A 290 1.50 13.33 7.19
N ASN A 291 1.35 13.58 8.49
CA ASN A 291 1.44 12.52 9.51
C ASN A 291 0.16 11.69 9.58
N PHE A 292 0.28 10.37 9.54
CA PHE A 292 -0.86 9.50 9.81
C PHE A 292 -0.99 9.14 11.29
N LEU A 293 0.11 8.70 11.92
CA LEU A 293 0.19 8.46 13.36
C LEU A 293 1.51 9.00 13.89
N SER A 294 1.45 10.13 14.61
CA SER A 294 2.63 10.76 15.21
C SER A 294 2.31 11.40 16.56
N GLY A 295 3.36 11.80 17.28
CA GLY A 295 3.26 12.55 18.54
C GLY A 295 3.61 14.03 18.40
N GLN A 296 3.70 14.54 17.17
CA GLN A 296 3.98 15.95 16.90
C GLN A 296 2.79 16.83 17.31
N ASP A 297 3.07 18.02 17.85
CA ASP A 297 2.09 18.89 18.49
C ASP A 297 2.17 20.36 18.04
N PHE A 298 2.60 20.58 16.80
CA PHE A 298 2.69 21.91 16.20
C PHE A 298 1.80 22.01 14.96
N ASN A 299 1.55 23.24 14.49
CA ASN A 299 0.52 23.55 13.50
C ASN A 299 0.53 22.58 12.31
N TYR A 300 -0.64 22.02 12.01
CA TYR A 300 -0.93 21.11 10.89
C TYR A 300 -0.34 19.70 10.97
N THR A 301 0.50 19.39 11.97
CA THR A 301 1.14 18.05 12.05
C THR A 301 0.32 16.99 12.74
N ASP A 302 -0.80 17.39 13.33
CA ASP A 302 -1.87 16.50 13.76
C ASP A 302 -2.81 16.12 12.61
N VAL A 303 -2.64 16.70 11.41
CA VAL A 303 -3.48 16.41 10.24
C VAL A 303 -2.68 15.67 9.17
N GLY A 304 -3.18 14.52 8.76
CA GLY A 304 -2.67 13.74 7.62
C GLY A 304 -3.78 13.34 6.68
N GLY A 305 -3.55 12.30 5.90
CA GLY A 305 -4.55 11.83 4.94
C GLY A 305 -4.40 10.37 4.55
N VAL A 306 -5.54 9.79 4.18
CA VAL A 306 -5.63 8.55 3.41
C VAL A 306 -5.82 8.95 1.95
N ALA A 307 -4.82 8.74 1.12
CA ALA A 307 -4.93 8.98 -0.32
C ALA A 307 -5.47 7.74 -1.01
N THR A 308 -6.39 7.94 -1.96
CA THR A 308 -6.95 6.88 -2.81
C THR A 308 -7.01 7.34 -4.26
N ILE A 309 -6.85 6.40 -5.18
CA ILE A 309 -6.96 6.64 -6.61
C ILE A 309 -7.41 5.36 -7.32
N ASP A 310 -8.30 5.52 -8.30
CA ASP A 310 -8.87 4.40 -9.04
C ASP A 310 -8.04 4.13 -10.30
N ILE A 311 -7.89 2.85 -10.62
CA ILE A 311 -7.24 2.35 -11.82
C ILE A 311 -8.23 1.44 -12.54
N THR A 312 -8.65 1.85 -13.74
CA THR A 312 -9.52 1.04 -14.61
C THR A 312 -8.71 0.51 -15.78
N LYS A 313 -8.68 -0.81 -15.97
CA LYS A 313 -7.98 -1.49 -17.06
C LYS A 313 -8.96 -2.22 -17.95
N ASN A 314 -8.86 -2.01 -19.26
CA ASN A 314 -9.60 -2.80 -20.24
C ASN A 314 -8.91 -4.16 -20.44
N ILE A 315 -9.55 -5.26 -20.03
CA ILE A 315 -8.91 -6.60 -20.01
C ILE A 315 -9.19 -7.42 -21.27
N ARG A 316 -10.00 -6.93 -22.21
CA ARG A 316 -10.35 -7.65 -23.46
C ARG A 316 -10.08 -6.91 -24.76
N GLY A 317 -9.73 -5.63 -24.68
CA GLY A 317 -9.50 -4.74 -25.81
C GLY A 317 -8.03 -4.38 -25.97
N ASP A 318 -7.76 -3.09 -26.05
CA ASP A 318 -6.44 -2.50 -26.28
C ASP A 318 -5.53 -2.48 -25.05
N GLN A 319 -5.97 -3.05 -23.92
CA GLN A 319 -5.27 -3.04 -22.64
C GLN A 319 -4.98 -1.64 -22.11
N THR A 320 -5.81 -0.66 -22.49
CA THR A 320 -5.72 0.69 -21.95
C THR A 320 -5.97 0.70 -20.45
N VAL A 321 -5.21 1.59 -19.79
CA VAL A 321 -5.30 1.86 -18.36
C VAL A 321 -5.69 3.32 -18.19
N GLN A 322 -6.68 3.57 -17.35
CA GLN A 322 -7.12 4.90 -16.97
C GLN A 322 -6.95 5.06 -15.46
N ILE A 323 -6.42 6.21 -15.06
CA ILE A 323 -6.17 6.56 -13.66
C ILE A 323 -7.00 7.79 -13.36
N HIS A 324 -7.86 7.71 -12.37
CA HIS A 324 -8.86 8.75 -12.10
C HIS A 324 -9.29 8.78 -10.64
N SER A 325 -10.18 9.71 -10.31
CA SER A 325 -10.73 9.89 -8.96
C SER A 325 -9.70 10.11 -7.84
N PRO A 326 -8.60 10.87 -8.03
CA PRO A 326 -7.64 11.04 -6.94
C PRO A 326 -8.27 11.84 -5.79
N GLU A 327 -8.18 11.30 -4.58
CA GLU A 327 -8.70 11.92 -3.36
C GLU A 327 -7.73 11.74 -2.20
N ILE A 328 -7.72 12.73 -1.31
CA ILE A 328 -7.20 12.58 0.06
C ILE A 328 -8.40 12.73 0.97
N GLU A 329 -8.73 11.70 1.75
CA GLU A 329 -9.61 11.84 2.91
C GLU A 329 -8.76 12.31 4.10
N PRO A 330 -8.93 13.56 4.58
CA PRO A 330 -8.15 14.07 5.68
C PRO A 330 -8.39 13.27 6.96
N THR A 331 -7.32 12.98 7.67
CA THR A 331 -7.34 12.35 9.00
C THR A 331 -6.74 13.30 10.02
N ILE A 332 -7.08 13.08 11.29
CA ILE A 332 -6.56 13.87 12.41
C ILE A 332 -6.14 12.95 13.56
N VAL A 333 -4.98 13.24 14.14
CA VAL A 333 -4.48 12.59 15.35
C VAL A 333 -4.92 13.40 16.56
N VAL A 334 -5.78 12.82 17.39
CA VAL A 334 -6.31 13.45 18.61
C VAL A 334 -5.85 12.67 19.82
N LYS A 335 -5.41 13.40 20.87
CA LYS A 335 -5.14 12.80 22.17
C LYS A 335 -6.43 12.70 22.98
N GLU A 336 -7.02 11.51 23.06
CA GLU A 336 -8.26 11.21 23.79
C GLU A 336 -8.04 10.05 24.76
N GLU A 337 -8.58 10.12 25.99
CA GLU A 337 -8.47 9.05 26.99
C GLU A 337 -7.02 8.61 27.28
N ASN A 338 -6.08 9.54 27.14
CA ASN A 338 -4.65 9.27 27.27
C ASN A 338 -4.12 8.26 26.23
N LEU A 339 -4.67 8.29 25.02
CA LEU A 339 -4.17 7.62 23.81
C LEU A 339 -4.12 8.63 22.66
N TYR A 340 -3.20 8.45 21.72
CA TYR A 340 -3.25 9.13 20.42
C TYR A 340 -4.11 8.30 19.50
N LYS A 341 -5.22 8.84 19.00
CA LYS A 341 -6.15 8.14 18.11
C LYS A 341 -6.24 8.87 16.78
N VAL A 342 -6.22 8.12 15.69
CA VAL A 342 -6.40 8.65 14.33
C VAL A 342 -7.89 8.54 13.98
N TYR A 343 -8.49 9.65 13.57
CA TYR A 343 -9.88 9.71 13.11
C TYR A 343 -9.94 10.22 11.67
N PRO A 344 -10.95 9.81 10.88
CA PRO A 344 -11.39 10.62 9.76
C PRO A 344 -11.71 12.03 10.28
N PHE A 345 -11.13 13.06 9.70
CA PHE A 345 -11.28 14.42 10.23
C PHE A 345 -12.72 14.94 10.05
N SER A 346 -13.48 14.34 9.14
CA SER A 346 -14.92 14.56 8.96
C SER A 346 -15.78 14.06 10.13
N GLU A 347 -15.27 13.15 10.97
CA GLU A 347 -16.03 12.48 12.03
C GLU A 347 -15.83 13.06 13.43
N ILE A 348 -14.99 14.09 13.58
CA ILE A 348 -14.68 14.69 14.89
C ILE A 348 -14.81 16.21 14.85
N GLU A 349 -15.31 16.78 15.96
CA GLU A 349 -15.49 18.23 16.10
C GLU A 349 -14.22 18.94 16.60
N THR A 350 -13.23 18.18 17.09
CA THR A 350 -11.95 18.71 17.57
C THR A 350 -11.24 19.43 16.42
N PRO A 351 -10.95 20.74 16.56
CA PRO A 351 -10.20 21.45 15.54
C PRO A 351 -8.76 20.97 15.51
N ALA A 352 -8.13 21.09 14.34
CA ALA A 352 -6.69 20.89 14.22
C ALA A 352 -5.93 21.86 15.14
N ILE A 353 -4.69 21.52 15.52
CA ILE A 353 -3.81 22.38 16.34
C ILE A 353 -3.65 23.77 15.70
N SER A 354 -3.60 23.84 14.37
CA SER A 354 -3.56 25.11 13.62
C SER A 354 -4.83 25.95 13.72
N GLY A 355 -5.94 25.38 14.19
CA GLY A 355 -7.29 25.94 14.15
C GLY A 355 -8.04 25.69 12.84
N SER A 356 -7.44 24.99 11.88
CA SER A 356 -8.08 24.69 10.59
C SER A 356 -9.24 23.71 10.73
N SER A 357 -10.27 23.88 9.91
CA SER A 357 -11.41 22.97 9.82
C SER A 357 -11.19 21.89 8.76
N PHE A 358 -12.00 20.82 8.82
CA PHE A 358 -12.07 19.79 7.78
C PHE A 358 -12.21 20.38 6.37
N GLU A 359 -13.14 21.31 6.18
CA GLU A 359 -13.39 21.95 4.87
C GLU A 359 -12.21 22.78 4.38
N GLU A 360 -11.49 23.46 5.27
CA GLU A 360 -10.26 24.20 4.90
C GLU A 360 -9.18 23.23 4.42
N ILE A 361 -8.97 22.12 5.13
CA ILE A 361 -8.00 21.09 4.75
C ILE A 361 -8.40 20.41 3.44
N LYS A 362 -9.67 20.04 3.27
CA LYS A 362 -10.19 19.42 2.05
C LYS A 362 -10.01 20.36 0.85
N SER A 363 -10.34 21.64 1.00
CA SER A 363 -10.13 22.66 -0.03
C SER A 363 -8.65 22.82 -0.39
N HIS A 364 -7.76 22.82 0.61
CA HIS A 364 -6.31 22.88 0.40
C HIS A 364 -5.79 21.72 -0.45
N THR A 365 -6.19 20.48 -0.14
CA THR A 365 -5.72 19.30 -0.88
C THR A 365 -6.16 19.29 -2.35
N LYS A 366 -7.34 19.83 -2.67
CA LYS A 366 -7.91 19.85 -4.04
C LYS A 366 -7.50 21.08 -4.86
N LYS A 367 -6.57 21.90 -4.36
CA LYS A 367 -6.20 23.21 -4.94
C LYS A 367 -5.83 23.17 -6.43
N TYR A 368 -5.17 22.12 -6.92
CA TYR A 368 -4.74 22.00 -8.32
C TYR A 368 -5.53 20.99 -9.16
N VAL A 369 -6.47 20.27 -8.55
CA VAL A 369 -7.32 19.27 -9.21
C VAL A 369 -8.77 19.76 -9.17
N GLN A 370 -9.14 20.58 -10.17
CA GLN A 370 -10.51 21.09 -10.36
C GLN A 370 -11.19 20.48 -11.57
#